data_AF-A0A6C8GLU3-F1
#
_entry.id   AF-A0A6C8GLU3-F1
#
_cell.length_a   1.000
_cell.length_b   1.000
_cell.length_c   1.000
_cell.angle_alpha   90.00
_cell.angle_beta   90.00
_cell.angle_gamma   90.00
#
_symmetry.space_group_name_H-M   'P 1'
#
loop_
_entity.id
_entity.type
_entity.pdbx_description
1 polymer ?
#
loop_
_entity_poly.entity_id
_entity_poly.type
_entity_poly.pdbx_seq_one_letter_code
_entity_poly.pdbx_strand_id
1 'polypeptide(L)' 'FSADFNAAFYHQCRADVVITKASGAEGGYQEKVQPCLDAGIPCIVIARPTPLVTGDELLESQAAFAQRLSRWLAAAKE' A
#
# COMPACT_ATOMS: atom_id res chain seq x y z
N PHE A 1 1.84 9.86 3.53
CA PHE A 1 1.60 11.32 3.36
C PHE A 1 0.21 11.60 3.88
N SER A 2 0.02 12.71 4.59
CA SER A 2 -1.31 13.11 5.04
C SER A 2 -2.19 13.53 3.87
N ALA A 3 -3.51 13.51 4.08
CA ALA A 3 -4.48 14.02 3.12
C ALA A 3 -4.21 15.49 2.76
N ASP A 4 -3.95 16.34 3.77
CA ASP A 4 -3.69 17.77 3.57
C ASP A 4 -2.46 18.03 2.71
N PHE A 5 -1.38 17.27 2.94
CA PHE A 5 -0.18 17.37 2.11
C PHE A 5 -0.49 17.00 0.66
N ASN A 6 -1.20 15.90 0.45
CA ASN A 6 -1.56 15.43 -0.88
C ASN A 6 -2.49 16.42 -1.59
N ALA A 7 -3.48 17.00 -0.91
CA ALA A 7 -4.36 18.02 -1.45
C ALA A 7 -3.57 19.25 -1.95
N ALA A 8 -2.68 19.78 -1.10
CA ALA A 8 -1.83 20.92 -1.46
C ALA A 8 -0.90 20.57 -2.63
N PHE A 9 -0.35 19.35 -2.63
CA PHE A 9 0.52 18.85 -3.69
C PHE A 9 -0.21 18.73 -5.03
N TYR A 10 -1.41 18.15 -5.07
CA TYR A 10 -2.21 18.00 -6.29
C TYR A 10 -2.57 19.35 -6.90
N HIS A 11 -2.98 20.31 -6.05
CA HIS A 11 -3.26 21.68 -6.47
C HIS A 11 -2.00 22.37 -7.02
N GLN A 12 -0.88 22.30 -6.30
CA GLN A 12 0.39 22.92 -6.72
C GLN A 12 0.88 22.38 -8.06
N CYS A 13 0.74 21.07 -8.27
CA CYS A 13 1.11 20.41 -9.51
C CYS A 13 0.10 20.62 -10.65
N ARG A 14 -1.08 21.20 -10.37
CA ARG A 14 -2.20 21.30 -11.32
C ARG A 14 -2.53 19.93 -11.92
N ALA A 15 -2.68 18.93 -11.06
CA ALA A 15 -2.90 17.57 -11.50
C ALA A 15 -4.27 17.43 -12.20
N ASP A 16 -4.25 17.08 -13.49
CA ASP A 16 -5.45 16.73 -14.25
C ASP A 16 -5.95 15.30 -13.95
N VAL A 17 -5.05 14.44 -13.49
CA VAL A 17 -5.33 13.05 -13.09
C VAL A 17 -4.31 12.61 -12.05
N VAL A 18 -4.74 11.76 -11.12
CA VAL A 18 -3.86 11.07 -10.16
C VAL A 18 -3.92 9.58 -10.41
N ILE A 19 -2.75 8.96 -10.59
CA ILE A 19 -2.62 7.50 -10.67
C ILE A 19 -1.93 7.02 -9.40
N THR A 20 -2.57 6.09 -8.69
CA THR A 20 -2.06 5.54 -7.43
C THR A 20 -2.28 4.03 -7.37
N LYS A 21 -1.72 3.36 -6.36
CA LYS A 21 -1.91 1.93 -6.11
C LYS A 21 -2.67 1.70 -4.82
N ALA A 22 -3.44 0.61 -4.75
CA ALA A 22 -4.12 0.14 -3.54
C ALA A 22 -3.13 -0.40 -2.50
N SER A 23 -2.40 0.51 -1.83
CA SER A 23 -1.31 0.18 -0.91
C SER A 23 -1.75 -0.28 0.49
N GLY A 24 -3.06 -0.44 0.74
CA GLY A 24 -3.61 -0.74 2.07
C GLY A 24 -3.50 0.44 3.05
N ALA A 25 -3.89 0.20 4.30
CA ALA A 25 -3.96 1.21 5.36
C ALA A 25 -2.59 1.85 5.66
N GLU A 26 -1.57 1.03 5.90
CA GLU A 26 -0.19 1.49 6.15
C GLU A 26 0.39 2.30 4.98
N GLY A 27 -0.08 2.03 3.76
CA GLY A 27 0.34 2.74 2.57
C GLY A 27 -0.34 4.10 2.37
N GLY A 28 -1.23 4.51 3.28
CA GLY A 28 -2.00 5.74 3.19
C GLY A 28 -2.89 5.79 1.95
N TYR A 29 -3.63 4.71 1.68
CA TYR A 29 -4.48 4.61 0.48
C TYR A 29 -5.57 5.70 0.48
N GLN A 30 -6.27 5.86 1.59
CA GLN A 30 -7.36 6.84 1.71
C GLN A 30 -6.83 8.27 1.60
N GLU A 31 -5.68 8.54 2.20
CA GLU A 31 -5.01 9.84 2.21
C GLU A 31 -4.58 10.29 0.81
N LYS A 32 -4.52 9.38 -0.17
CA LYS A 32 -4.25 9.69 -1.59
C LYS A 32 -5.55 9.87 -2.39
N VAL A 33 -6.55 9.03 -2.12
CA VAL A 33 -7.80 9.01 -2.89
C VAL A 33 -8.74 10.12 -2.48
N GLN A 34 -8.94 10.34 -1.18
CA GLN A 34 -9.91 11.31 -0.68
C GLN A 34 -9.64 12.74 -1.20
N PRO A 35 -8.40 13.25 -1.21
CA PRO A 35 -8.14 14.58 -1.76
C PRO A 35 -8.44 14.71 -3.25
N CYS A 36 -8.34 13.62 -4.03
CA CYS A 36 -8.73 13.63 -5.44
C CYS A 36 -10.25 13.76 -5.58
N LEU A 37 -11.02 13.01 -4.77
CA LEU A 37 -12.47 13.07 -4.77
C LEU A 37 -12.96 14.46 -4.36
N ASP A 38 -12.38 15.04 -3.31
CA ASP A 38 -12.76 16.36 -2.81
C ASP A 38 -12.45 17.48 -3.83
N ALA A 39 -11.35 17.36 -4.56
CA ALA A 39 -10.94 18.33 -5.58
C ALA A 39 -11.56 18.09 -6.97
N GLY A 40 -12.36 17.03 -7.14
CA GLY A 40 -12.92 16.64 -8.44
C GLY A 40 -11.87 16.17 -9.46
N ILE A 41 -10.70 15.73 -9.00
CA ILE A 41 -9.62 15.22 -9.85
C ILE A 41 -9.85 13.72 -10.12
N PRO A 42 -9.89 13.27 -11.39
CA PRO A 42 -9.93 11.86 -11.73
C PRO A 42 -8.81 11.06 -11.03
N CYS A 43 -9.20 10.00 -10.32
CA CYS A 43 -8.28 9.14 -9.59
C CYS A 43 -8.31 7.71 -10.13
N ILE A 44 -7.20 7.24 -10.69
CA ILE A 44 -7.04 5.87 -11.18
C ILE A 44 -6.28 5.07 -10.13
N VAL A 45 -6.89 4.01 -9.61
CA VAL A 45 -6.29 3.12 -8.62
C VAL A 45 -5.92 1.79 -9.26
N ILE A 46 -4.63 1.47 -9.25
CA ILE A 46 -4.11 0.16 -9.62
C ILE A 46 -4.41 -0.81 -8.47
N ALA A 47 -5.23 -1.82 -8.75
CA ALA A 47 -5.59 -2.86 -7.80
C ALA A 47 -4.39 -3.73 -7.41
N ARG A 48 -4.47 -4.37 -6.23
CA ARG A 48 -3.46 -5.33 -5.79
C ARG A 48 -3.49 -6.55 -6.73
N PRO A 49 -2.34 -7.02 -7.23
CA PRO A 49 -2.29 -8.25 -8.03
C PRO A 49 -2.68 -9.46 -7.18
N THR A 50 -3.15 -10.52 -7.83
CA THR A 50 -3.37 -11.81 -7.16
C THR A 50 -2.05 -12.31 -6.56
N PRO A 51 -2.04 -12.78 -5.30
CA PRO A 51 -0.84 -13.35 -4.69
C PRO A 51 -0.27 -14.49 -5.55
N LEU A 52 1.04 -14.46 -5.78
CA LEU A 52 1.76 -15.52 -6.50
C LEU A 52 2.07 -16.73 -5.62
N VAL A 53 2.01 -16.54 -4.30
CA VAL A 53 2.28 -17.55 -3.28
C VAL A 53 1.08 -17.66 -2.35
N THR A 54 0.89 -18.84 -1.78
CA THR A 54 -0.22 -19.17 -0.87
C THR A 54 0.31 -19.89 0.36
N GLY A 55 -0.50 -19.98 1.42
CA GLY A 55 -0.14 -20.72 2.62
C GLY A 55 1.04 -20.09 3.38
N ASP A 56 1.94 -20.92 3.90
CA ASP A 56 3.08 -20.49 4.74
C ASP A 56 4.09 -19.56 4.05
N GLU A 57 4.06 -19.46 2.72
CA GLU A 57 4.89 -18.54 1.94
C GLU A 57 4.28 -17.14 1.83
N LEU A 58 2.96 -17.00 2.04
CA LEU A 58 2.29 -15.71 2.06
C LEU A 58 2.35 -15.11 3.47
N LEU A 59 3.15 -14.05 3.62
CA LEU A 59 3.35 -13.39 4.91
C LEU A 59 2.56 -12.08 4.95
N GLU A 60 1.47 -12.05 5.72
CA GLU A 60 0.55 -10.91 5.78
C GLU A 60 0.80 -9.96 6.97
N SER A 61 1.74 -10.31 7.86
CA SER A 61 2.07 -9.49 9.02
C SER A 61 3.52 -9.65 9.46
N GLN A 62 4.02 -8.68 10.23
CA GLN A 62 5.34 -8.78 10.85
C GLN A 62 5.44 -10.00 11.80
N ALA A 63 4.35 -10.35 12.49
CA ALA A 63 4.30 -11.53 13.35
C ALA A 63 4.43 -12.83 12.53
N ALA A 64 3.73 -12.94 11.40
CA ALA A 64 3.84 -14.08 10.49
C ALA A 64 5.27 -14.19 9.93
N PHE A 65 5.89 -13.06 9.58
CA PHE A 65 7.29 -13.01 9.15
C PHE A 65 8.24 -13.49 10.26
N ALA A 66 8.10 -12.97 11.49
CA ALA A 66 8.94 -13.37 12.61
C ALA A 66 8.86 -14.89 12.87
N GLN A 67 7.65 -15.46 12.85
CA GLN A 67 7.46 -16.91 13.01
C GLN A 67 8.11 -17.71 11.87
N ARG A 68 7.96 -17.28 10.61
CA ARG A 68 8.61 -17.95 9.46
C ARG A 68 10.13 -17.87 9.57
N LEU A 69 10.66 -16.72 9.98
CA LEU A 69 12.10 -16.51 10.18
C LEU A 69 12.66 -17.42 11.29
N SER A 70 11.97 -17.52 12.43
CA SER A 70 12.38 -18.42 13.52
C SER A 70 12.43 -19.88 13.08
N ARG A 71 11.42 -20.34 12.32
CA ARG A 71 11.40 -21.71 11.76
C ARG A 71 12.59 -21.94 10.81
N TRP A 72 12.87 -20.98 9.93
CA TRP A 72 13.98 -21.05 8.99
C TRP A 72 15.35 -21.11 9.70
N LEU A 73 15.56 -20.28 10.71
CA LEU A 73 16.81 -20.26 11.49
C LEU A 73 17.02 -21.52 12.33
N ALA A 74 15.96 -22.19 12.77
CA ALA A 74 16.05 -23.46 13.48
C ALA A 74 16.46 -24.60 12.53
N ALA A 75 15.85 -24.67 11.34
CA ALA A 75 16.15 -25.69 10.34
C ALA A 75 17.57 -25.57 9.74
N ALA A 76 18.17 -24.38 9.75
CA ALA A 76 19.53 -24.14 9.24
C ALA A 76 20.65 -24.55 10.23
N LYS A 77 20.31 -25.01 11.45
CA LYS A 77 21.27 -25.43 12.48
C LYS A 77 21.39 -26.96 12.61
N GLU A 78 20.57 -27.71 11.87
CA GLU A 78 20.65 -29.18 11.72
C GLU A 78 21.42 -29.54 10.45
#